data_AF-A0A8S1F7D3-F1
#
_entry.id   AF-A0A8S1F7D3-F1
#
_cell.length_a   1.000
_cell.length_b   1.000
_cell.length_c   1.000
_cell.angle_alpha   90.00
_cell.angle_beta   90.00
_cell.angle_gamma   90.00
#
_symmetry.space_group_name_H-M   'P 1'
#
loop_
_entity.id
_entity.type
_entity.pdbx_description
1 polymer ?
#
loop_
_entity_poly.entity_id
_entity_poly.type
_entity_poly.pdbx_seq_one_letter_code
_entity_poly.pdbx_strand_id
1 'polypeptide(L)'
;MKLYSLIILALVLPLIIAECNLVKFNGCQAKFSDDLGIPRGYDWSNPLGLTLQIQNLYINGNAGERGLNTVCNAYNGFIKCLADSSSSTFECFDISWLLHSSTSPNNAYAYGFLMNMLQYQCGAGFYIASDNWDCVQRIYAGKNGTMYECINAFVINTQENPNHACPYVQTGLSCFEKAFRLQGCPEELKYYGCESFRQYSAPQFSICDETCEI
;
A
#
# COMPACT_ATOMS: atom_id res chain seq x y z
N MET A 1 -58.08 30.51 10.53
CA MET A 1 -56.81 29.93 11.00
C MET A 1 -56.56 28.65 10.18
N LYS A 2 -55.79 28.73 9.10
CA LYS A 2 -55.45 27.57 8.25
C LYS A 2 -53.98 27.23 8.46
N LEU A 3 -53.74 26.09 9.08
CA LEU A 3 -52.41 25.51 9.31
C LEU A 3 -51.90 24.98 7.96
N TYR A 4 -50.85 25.57 7.42
CA TYR A 4 -50.15 25.01 6.26
C TYR A 4 -49.09 24.02 6.75
N SER A 5 -49.34 22.72 6.53
CA SER A 5 -48.31 21.69 6.67
C SER A 5 -47.25 21.87 5.59
N LEU A 6 -46.05 22.26 6.01
CA LEU A 6 -44.84 22.17 5.18
C LEU A 6 -44.40 20.70 5.11
N ILE A 7 -44.64 20.06 3.98
CA ILE A 7 -44.03 18.77 3.63
C ILE A 7 -42.62 19.08 3.15
N ILE A 8 -41.61 18.78 3.95
CA ILE A 8 -40.20 18.81 3.54
C ILE A 8 -39.97 17.58 2.68
N LEU A 9 -39.91 17.75 1.36
CA LEU A 9 -39.47 16.72 0.44
C LEU A 9 -37.94 16.62 0.57
N ALA A 10 -37.44 15.59 1.26
CA ALA A 10 -36.01 15.29 1.27
C ALA A 10 -35.61 14.84 -0.14
N LEU A 11 -34.93 15.72 -0.88
CA LEU A 11 -34.22 15.39 -2.10
C LEU A 11 -33.09 14.42 -1.72
N VAL A 12 -33.34 13.12 -1.85
CA VAL A 12 -32.29 12.10 -1.88
C VAL A 12 -31.58 12.27 -3.22
N LEU A 13 -30.59 13.17 -3.27
CA LEU A 13 -29.63 13.15 -4.37
C LEU A 13 -28.91 11.81 -4.30
N PRO A 14 -28.89 11.01 -5.38
CA PRO A 14 -28.01 9.85 -5.41
C PRO A 14 -26.59 10.39 -5.23
N LEU A 15 -25.89 9.94 -4.19
CA LEU A 15 -24.44 10.05 -4.15
C LEU A 15 -23.97 9.33 -5.42
N ILE A 16 -23.48 10.09 -6.40
CA ILE A 16 -22.70 9.52 -7.47
C ILE A 16 -21.41 9.07 -6.77
N ILE A 17 -21.39 7.81 -6.34
CA ILE A 17 -20.16 7.16 -5.92
C ILE A 17 -19.34 7.10 -7.20
N ALA A 18 -18.28 7.88 -7.24
CA ALA A 18 -17.32 7.77 -8.32
C ALA A 18 -16.70 6.36 -8.23
N GLU A 19 -16.89 5.57 -9.28
CA GLU A 19 -16.33 4.23 -9.39
C GLU A 19 -15.08 4.28 -10.24
N CYS A 20 -14.01 3.65 -9.78
CA CYS A 20 -12.78 3.53 -10.55
C CYS A 20 -13.04 2.76 -11.87
N ASN A 21 -12.67 3.37 -13.00
CA ASN A 21 -12.84 2.75 -14.31
C ASN A 21 -11.79 1.65 -14.54
N LEU A 22 -12.22 0.39 -14.64
CA LEU A 22 -11.34 -0.77 -14.77
C LEU A 22 -10.42 -0.72 -16.01
N VAL A 23 -10.92 -0.25 -17.16
CA VAL A 23 -10.11 -0.15 -18.39
C VAL A 23 -8.96 0.82 -18.19
N LYS A 24 -9.26 1.97 -17.58
CA LYS A 24 -8.25 2.98 -17.28
C LYS A 24 -7.28 2.51 -16.21
N PHE A 25 -7.76 1.88 -15.14
CA PHE A 25 -6.94 1.29 -14.10
C PHE A 25 -5.91 0.32 -14.69
N ASN A 26 -6.35 -0.61 -15.54
CA ASN A 26 -5.45 -1.55 -16.22
C ASN A 26 -4.43 -0.85 -17.13
N GLY A 27 -4.82 0.22 -17.84
CA GLY A 27 -3.90 1.03 -18.64
C GLY A 27 -2.84 1.73 -17.78
N CYS A 28 -3.24 2.30 -16.65
CA CYS A 28 -2.33 2.95 -15.71
C CYS A 28 -1.42 1.94 -14.99
N GLN A 29 -1.94 0.76 -14.65
CA GLN A 29 -1.15 -0.34 -14.10
C GLN A 29 -0.08 -0.82 -15.10
N ALA A 30 -0.43 -0.97 -16.38
CA ALA A 30 0.54 -1.34 -17.40
C ALA A 30 1.67 -0.31 -17.52
N LYS A 31 1.30 0.99 -17.48
CA LYS A 31 2.28 2.08 -17.44
C LYS A 31 3.13 2.05 -16.18
N PHE A 32 2.56 1.75 -15.01
CA PHE A 32 3.30 1.60 -13.76
C PHE A 32 4.37 0.49 -13.88
N SER A 33 4.00 -0.68 -14.43
CA SER A 33 4.96 -1.76 -14.69
C SER A 33 6.06 -1.35 -15.69
N ASP A 34 5.71 -0.61 -16.75
CA ASP A 34 6.69 -0.09 -17.70
C ASP A 34 7.67 0.91 -17.05
N ASP A 35 7.15 1.83 -16.23
CA ASP A 35 7.94 2.86 -15.54
C ASP A 35 8.86 2.23 -14.47
N LEU A 36 8.44 1.11 -13.85
CA LEU A 36 9.29 0.30 -12.98
C LEU A 36 10.33 -0.54 -13.75
N GLY A 37 10.15 -0.75 -15.05
CA GLY A 37 10.99 -1.62 -15.86
C GLY A 37 10.77 -3.12 -15.58
N ILE A 38 9.55 -3.52 -15.19
CA ILE A 38 9.22 -4.91 -14.81
C ILE A 38 8.19 -5.53 -15.78
N PRO A 39 8.11 -6.87 -15.89
CA PRO A 39 7.07 -7.51 -16.68
C PRO A 39 5.65 -7.14 -16.22
N ARG A 40 4.77 -6.82 -17.18
CA ARG A 40 3.38 -6.40 -16.90
C ARG A 40 2.50 -7.45 -16.23
N GLY A 41 2.91 -8.72 -16.20
CA GLY A 41 2.21 -9.78 -15.46
C GLY A 41 2.41 -9.74 -13.94
N TYR A 42 3.21 -8.79 -13.45
CA TYR A 42 3.33 -8.47 -12.02
C TYR A 42 2.47 -7.23 -11.72
N ASP A 43 1.18 -7.46 -11.56
CA ASP A 43 0.16 -6.41 -11.41
C ASP A 43 -0.79 -6.72 -10.23
N TRP A 44 -1.94 -6.07 -10.17
CA TRP A 44 -2.98 -6.31 -9.16
C TRP A 44 -3.57 -7.72 -9.15
N SER A 45 -3.42 -8.48 -10.24
CA SER A 45 -3.76 -9.91 -10.29
C SER A 45 -2.65 -10.80 -9.75
N ASN A 46 -1.42 -10.28 -9.61
CA ASN A 46 -0.25 -10.95 -9.02
C ASN A 46 0.52 -10.02 -8.08
N PRO A 47 -0.10 -9.58 -6.96
CA PRO A 47 0.49 -8.59 -6.07
C PRO A 47 1.73 -9.09 -5.33
N LEU A 48 1.83 -10.40 -5.08
CA LEU A 48 3.05 -11.00 -4.53
C LEU A 48 4.22 -10.86 -5.50
N GLY A 49 4.01 -11.21 -6.78
CA GLY A 49 5.01 -11.01 -7.81
C GLY A 49 5.44 -9.55 -7.93
N LEU A 50 4.48 -8.62 -7.92
CA LEU A 50 4.76 -7.18 -7.93
C LEU A 50 5.59 -6.73 -6.72
N THR A 51 5.23 -7.21 -5.52
CA THR A 51 5.96 -6.91 -4.28
C THR A 51 7.42 -7.37 -4.36
N LEU A 52 7.66 -8.58 -4.86
CA LEU A 52 9.01 -9.12 -5.03
C LEU A 52 9.83 -8.32 -6.05
N GLN A 53 9.20 -7.84 -7.14
CA GLN A 53 9.87 -6.96 -8.10
C GLN A 53 10.25 -5.61 -7.48
N ILE A 54 9.35 -5.00 -6.72
CA ILE A 54 9.62 -3.74 -6.01
C ILE A 54 10.76 -3.90 -5.01
N GLN A 55 10.77 -5.00 -4.25
CA GLN A 55 11.88 -5.31 -3.34
C GLN A 55 13.20 -5.49 -4.10
N ASN A 56 13.19 -6.17 -5.24
CA ASN A 56 14.38 -6.29 -6.09
C ASN A 56 14.89 -4.93 -6.58
N LEU A 57 13.99 -3.98 -6.87
CA LEU A 57 14.37 -2.61 -7.19
C LEU A 57 14.99 -1.91 -5.98
N TYR A 58 14.45 -2.08 -4.77
CA TYR A 58 15.06 -1.54 -3.56
C TYR A 58 16.47 -2.09 -3.29
N ILE A 59 16.73 -3.35 -3.64
CA ILE A 59 18.05 -3.98 -3.49
C ILE A 59 19.02 -3.50 -4.57
N ASN A 60 18.63 -3.56 -5.84
CA ASN A 60 19.55 -3.42 -6.97
C ASN A 60 19.55 -2.03 -7.60
N GLY A 61 18.55 -1.19 -7.28
CA GLY A 61 18.26 0.03 -8.01
C GLY A 61 17.75 -0.25 -9.43
N ASN A 62 17.71 0.79 -10.26
CA ASN A 62 17.42 0.69 -11.68
C ASN A 62 18.18 1.77 -12.46
N ALA A 63 18.88 1.40 -13.53
CA ALA A 63 19.60 2.34 -14.40
C ALA A 63 20.53 3.35 -13.68
N GLY A 64 21.14 2.95 -12.56
CA GLY A 64 22.01 3.83 -11.75
C GLY A 64 21.26 4.72 -10.76
N GLU A 65 19.94 4.63 -10.69
CA GLU A 65 19.11 5.29 -9.67
C GLU A 65 18.92 4.41 -8.44
N ARG A 66 18.73 5.08 -7.29
CA ARG A 66 18.28 4.42 -6.05
C ARG A 66 16.89 3.81 -6.29
N GLY A 67 16.70 2.56 -5.86
CA GLY A 67 15.43 1.85 -6.02
C GLY A 67 14.22 2.60 -5.49
N LEU A 68 14.37 3.31 -4.36
CA LEU A 68 13.32 4.18 -3.81
C LEU A 68 12.86 5.24 -4.82
N ASN A 69 13.80 5.90 -5.49
CA ASN A 69 13.46 6.94 -6.48
C ASN A 69 12.71 6.33 -7.66
N THR A 70 13.19 5.20 -8.19
CA THR A 70 12.53 4.50 -9.29
C THR A 70 11.10 4.12 -8.93
N VAL A 71 10.91 3.47 -7.77
CA VAL A 71 9.58 3.03 -7.30
C VAL A 71 8.65 4.21 -7.08
N CYS A 72 9.13 5.27 -6.42
CA CYS A 72 8.31 6.42 -6.10
C CYS A 72 7.99 7.31 -7.30
N ASN A 73 8.90 7.43 -8.26
CA ASN A 73 8.62 8.09 -9.54
C ASN A 73 7.54 7.34 -10.31
N ALA A 74 7.65 6.00 -10.40
CA ALA A 74 6.66 5.16 -11.06
C ALA A 74 5.29 5.21 -10.33
N TYR A 75 5.28 5.13 -9.00
CA TYR A 75 4.06 5.25 -8.19
C TYR A 75 3.38 6.60 -8.39
N ASN A 76 4.13 7.71 -8.32
CA ASN A 76 3.56 9.04 -8.57
C ASN A 76 3.03 9.18 -10.01
N GLY A 77 3.71 8.58 -10.99
CA GLY A 77 3.23 8.48 -12.37
C GLY A 77 1.93 7.69 -12.49
N PHE A 78 1.80 6.61 -11.72
CA PHE A 78 0.59 5.80 -11.64
C PHE A 78 -0.59 6.58 -11.04
N ILE A 79 -0.38 7.23 -9.89
CA ILE A 79 -1.35 8.13 -9.25
C ILE A 79 -1.79 9.23 -10.22
N LYS A 80 -0.85 9.89 -10.89
CA LYS A 80 -1.18 10.91 -11.89
C LYS A 80 -2.00 10.34 -13.06
N CYS A 81 -1.62 9.17 -13.56
CA CYS A 81 -2.35 8.52 -14.66
C CYS A 81 -3.82 8.27 -14.29
N LEU A 82 -4.08 7.87 -13.04
CA LEU A 82 -5.43 7.68 -12.52
C LEU A 82 -6.15 9.02 -12.35
N ALA A 83 -5.50 10.01 -11.73
CA ALA A 83 -6.06 11.34 -11.47
C ALA A 83 -6.44 12.11 -12.75
N ASP A 84 -5.68 11.94 -13.84
CA ASP A 84 -5.99 12.52 -15.15
C ASP A 84 -7.24 11.88 -15.81
N SER A 85 -7.94 10.98 -15.11
CA SER A 85 -9.00 10.14 -15.68
C SER A 85 -10.07 9.60 -14.72
N SER A 86 -10.04 9.98 -13.44
CA SER A 86 -11.07 9.68 -12.45
C SER A 86 -11.35 10.90 -11.57
N SER A 87 -12.50 10.93 -10.90
CA SER A 87 -12.88 12.01 -9.98
C SER A 87 -12.14 11.98 -8.64
N SER A 88 -11.56 10.84 -8.24
CA SER A 88 -10.52 10.78 -7.21
C SER A 88 -9.56 9.60 -7.43
N THR A 89 -8.32 9.75 -6.96
CA THR A 89 -7.23 8.76 -7.10
C THR A 89 -7.30 7.61 -6.08
N PHE A 90 -8.07 7.79 -5.01
CA PHE A 90 -8.13 6.88 -3.88
C PHE A 90 -9.17 5.76 -4.04
N GLU A 91 -10.20 5.98 -4.85
CA GLU A 91 -11.25 4.99 -5.13
C GLU A 91 -10.71 3.72 -5.82
N CYS A 92 -9.62 3.83 -6.58
CA CYS A 92 -9.03 2.68 -7.29
C CYS A 92 -8.21 1.74 -6.39
N PHE A 93 -7.88 2.16 -5.17
CA PHE A 93 -7.20 1.32 -4.18
C PHE A 93 -8.10 0.93 -3.02
N ASP A 94 -9.36 1.37 -3.07
CA ASP A 94 -10.38 0.93 -2.13
C ASP A 94 -10.58 -0.58 -2.23
N ILE A 95 -10.55 -1.23 -1.06
CA ILE A 95 -10.67 -2.68 -0.96
C ILE A 95 -12.02 -3.17 -1.49
N SER A 96 -13.11 -2.43 -1.27
CA SER A 96 -14.43 -2.80 -1.79
C SER A 96 -14.43 -2.82 -3.32
N TRP A 97 -13.86 -1.80 -3.97
CA TRP A 97 -13.74 -1.77 -5.42
C TRP A 97 -12.84 -2.91 -5.96
N LEU A 98 -11.69 -3.14 -5.32
CA LEU A 98 -10.77 -4.22 -5.69
C LEU A 98 -11.42 -5.60 -5.55
N LEU A 99 -12.21 -5.82 -4.50
CA LEU A 99 -12.95 -7.07 -4.29
C LEU A 99 -14.04 -7.30 -5.34
N HIS A 100 -14.74 -6.25 -5.76
CA HIS A 100 -15.72 -6.36 -6.85
C HIS A 100 -15.07 -6.60 -8.23
N SER A 101 -13.84 -6.11 -8.41
CA SER A 101 -13.14 -6.17 -9.70
C SER A 101 -12.22 -7.40 -9.84
N SER A 102 -11.80 -8.01 -8.73
CA SER A 102 -10.89 -9.16 -8.70
C SER A 102 -11.63 -10.49 -8.61
N THR A 103 -11.14 -11.50 -9.32
CA THR A 103 -11.59 -12.90 -9.15
C THR A 103 -10.95 -13.59 -7.94
N SER A 104 -9.97 -12.95 -7.29
CA SER A 104 -9.27 -13.47 -6.11
C SER A 104 -9.31 -12.42 -4.98
N PRO A 105 -10.13 -12.64 -3.93
CA PRO A 105 -10.18 -11.75 -2.78
C PRO A 105 -8.81 -11.52 -2.13
N ASN A 106 -7.99 -12.57 -2.04
CA ASN A 106 -6.65 -12.48 -1.48
C ASN A 106 -5.75 -11.51 -2.28
N ASN A 107 -5.87 -11.51 -3.61
CA ASN A 107 -5.10 -10.59 -4.43
C ASN A 107 -5.59 -9.14 -4.29
N ALA A 108 -6.91 -8.94 -4.15
CA ALA A 108 -7.49 -7.62 -3.91
C ALA A 108 -6.93 -7.00 -2.62
N TYR A 109 -6.95 -7.74 -1.51
CA TYR A 109 -6.37 -7.29 -0.24
C TYR A 109 -4.87 -7.03 -0.36
N ALA A 110 -4.10 -8.00 -0.84
CA ALA A 110 -2.65 -7.87 -0.95
C ALA A 110 -2.22 -6.68 -1.83
N TYR A 111 -2.95 -6.42 -2.91
CA TYR A 111 -2.69 -5.27 -3.78
C TYR A 111 -3.02 -3.94 -3.08
N GLY A 112 -4.19 -3.82 -2.44
CA GLY A 112 -4.57 -2.62 -1.70
C GLY A 112 -3.58 -2.31 -0.56
N PHE A 113 -3.14 -3.34 0.17
CA PHE A 113 -2.12 -3.23 1.21
C PHE A 113 -0.79 -2.72 0.68
N LEU A 114 -0.31 -3.30 -0.43
CA LEU A 114 0.92 -2.85 -1.09
C LEU A 114 0.81 -1.38 -1.52
N MET A 115 -0.29 -0.98 -2.16
CA MET A 115 -0.47 0.39 -2.64
C MET A 115 -0.51 1.40 -1.49
N ASN A 116 -1.09 1.05 -0.35
CA ASN A 116 -1.12 1.89 0.84
C ASN A 116 0.27 2.01 1.50
N MET A 117 1.02 0.91 1.57
CA MET A 117 2.42 0.93 1.98
C MET A 117 3.27 1.83 1.07
N LEU A 118 3.15 1.72 -0.25
CA LEU A 118 3.86 2.56 -1.21
C LEU A 118 3.48 4.04 -1.07
N GLN A 119 2.22 4.35 -0.81
CA GLN A 119 1.76 5.71 -0.56
C GLN A 119 2.55 6.37 0.57
N TYR A 120 2.75 5.65 1.68
CA TYR A 120 3.56 6.14 2.78
C TYR A 120 5.03 6.25 2.40
N GLN A 121 5.61 5.19 1.86
CA GLN A 121 7.04 5.14 1.52
C GLN A 121 7.45 6.22 0.52
N CYS A 122 6.56 6.57 -0.41
CA CYS A 122 6.78 7.60 -1.43
C CYS A 122 6.24 8.98 -1.05
N GLY A 123 5.54 9.08 0.08
CA GLY A 123 5.05 10.33 0.66
C GLY A 123 5.82 10.65 1.94
N ALA A 124 5.14 10.52 3.09
CA ALA A 124 5.66 10.93 4.39
C ALA A 124 6.94 10.17 4.81
N GLY A 125 7.13 8.93 4.38
CA GLY A 125 8.31 8.12 4.67
C GLY A 125 9.51 8.38 3.74
N PHE A 126 9.33 9.10 2.64
CA PHE A 126 10.33 9.18 1.57
C PHE A 126 11.67 9.73 2.05
N TYR A 127 11.66 10.88 2.74
CA TYR A 127 12.90 11.51 3.18
C TYR A 127 13.63 10.69 4.25
N ILE A 128 12.89 10.04 5.15
CA ILE A 128 13.47 9.14 6.16
C ILE A 128 14.26 8.01 5.49
N ALA A 129 13.69 7.40 4.45
CA ALA A 129 14.35 6.34 3.69
C ALA A 129 15.44 6.85 2.76
N SER A 130 15.24 7.98 2.09
CA SER A 130 16.20 8.55 1.13
C SER A 130 17.47 9.04 1.80
N ASP A 131 17.34 9.72 2.95
CA ASP A 131 18.49 10.25 3.70
C ASP A 131 19.33 9.11 4.30
N ASN A 132 18.70 7.96 4.52
CA ASN A 132 19.31 6.75 5.08
C ASN A 132 19.38 5.59 4.06
N TRP A 133 19.44 5.90 2.76
CA TRP A 133 19.22 4.91 1.70
C TRP A 133 20.15 3.70 1.77
N ASP A 134 21.43 3.89 2.06
CA ASP A 134 22.39 2.79 2.15
C ASP A 134 21.99 1.78 3.22
N CYS A 135 21.34 2.23 4.30
CA CYS A 135 20.83 1.35 5.35
C CYS A 135 19.56 0.61 4.90
N VAL A 136 18.63 1.33 4.26
CA VAL A 136 17.41 0.75 3.66
C VAL A 136 17.78 -0.34 2.66
N GLN A 137 18.70 -0.06 1.74
CA GLN A 137 19.18 -1.02 0.75
C GLN A 137 19.77 -2.27 1.42
N ARG A 138 20.57 -2.12 2.48
CA ARG A 138 21.10 -3.27 3.25
C ARG A 138 20.01 -4.08 3.94
N ILE A 139 18.97 -3.44 4.48
CA ILE A 139 17.83 -4.14 5.08
C ILE A 139 17.15 -5.03 4.05
N TYR A 140 16.83 -4.47 2.87
CA TYR A 140 16.25 -5.27 1.79
C TYR A 140 17.23 -6.33 1.28
N ALA A 141 18.53 -6.06 1.18
CA ALA A 141 19.50 -7.06 0.71
C ALA A 141 19.73 -8.22 1.71
N GLY A 142 19.77 -7.93 3.01
CA GLY A 142 20.17 -8.88 4.05
C GLY A 142 19.05 -9.48 4.89
N LYS A 143 17.83 -8.90 4.84
CA LYS A 143 16.69 -9.28 5.69
C LYS A 143 15.33 -9.19 4.98
N ASN A 144 15.28 -9.19 3.65
CA ASN A 144 14.01 -9.33 2.93
C ASN A 144 13.20 -10.56 3.39
N GLY A 145 13.89 -11.67 3.67
CA GLY A 145 13.27 -12.87 4.25
C GLY A 145 12.47 -12.55 5.52
N THR A 146 12.99 -11.70 6.42
CA THR A 146 12.28 -11.31 7.64
C THR A 146 11.05 -10.45 7.33
N MET A 147 11.16 -9.42 6.49
CA MET A 147 10.00 -8.57 6.14
C MET A 147 8.91 -9.36 5.40
N TYR A 148 9.32 -10.24 4.49
CA TYR A 148 8.41 -11.16 3.81
C TYR A 148 7.74 -12.12 4.79
N GLU A 149 8.49 -12.71 5.73
CA GLU A 149 7.95 -13.56 6.80
C GLU A 149 6.96 -12.79 7.68
N CYS A 150 7.22 -11.52 8.01
CA CYS A 150 6.30 -10.68 8.77
C CYS A 150 4.96 -10.54 8.02
N ILE A 151 5.00 -10.18 6.73
CA ILE A 151 3.80 -10.05 5.89
C ILE A 151 3.08 -11.40 5.78
N ASN A 152 3.81 -12.48 5.50
CA ASN A 152 3.23 -13.81 5.33
C ASN A 152 2.56 -14.31 6.60
N ALA A 153 3.21 -14.16 7.76
CA ALA A 153 2.63 -14.52 9.06
C ALA A 153 1.37 -13.70 9.36
N PHE A 154 1.41 -12.40 9.10
CA PHE A 154 0.25 -11.54 9.25
C PHE A 154 -0.93 -11.98 8.37
N VAL A 155 -0.69 -12.23 7.08
CA VAL A 155 -1.72 -12.66 6.13
C VAL A 155 -2.32 -14.00 6.54
N ILE A 156 -1.50 -14.99 6.90
CA ILE A 156 -1.98 -16.30 7.36
C ILE A 156 -2.85 -16.16 8.61
N ASN A 157 -2.34 -15.47 9.64
CA ASN A 157 -3.03 -15.36 10.92
C ASN A 157 -4.35 -14.57 10.80
N THR A 158 -4.38 -13.51 9.99
CA THR A 158 -5.60 -12.71 9.77
C THR A 158 -6.63 -13.42 8.89
N GLN A 159 -6.21 -14.34 8.01
CA GLN A 159 -7.12 -15.22 7.28
C GLN A 159 -7.73 -16.29 8.20
N GLU A 160 -6.92 -16.88 9.09
CA GLU A 160 -7.39 -17.90 10.03
C GLU A 160 -8.29 -17.34 11.12
N ASN A 161 -7.99 -16.13 11.64
CA ASN A 161 -8.74 -15.51 12.72
C ASN A 161 -8.89 -13.98 12.56
N PRO A 162 -9.74 -13.52 11.63
CA PRO A 162 -9.88 -12.09 11.33
C PRO A 162 -10.42 -11.26 12.50
N ASN A 163 -11.18 -11.86 13.42
CA ASN A 163 -11.70 -11.17 14.61
C ASN A 163 -10.63 -10.88 15.66
N HIS A 164 -9.43 -11.47 15.51
CA HIS A 164 -8.28 -11.27 16.39
C HIS A 164 -7.13 -10.58 15.65
N ALA A 165 -7.44 -9.74 14.66
CA ALA A 165 -6.45 -9.16 13.76
C ALA A 165 -5.50 -8.14 14.42
N CYS A 166 -5.95 -7.31 15.36
CA CYS A 166 -5.10 -6.25 15.92
C CYS A 166 -3.83 -6.78 16.63
N PRO A 167 -3.86 -7.86 17.42
CA PRO A 167 -2.64 -8.53 17.89
C PRO A 167 -1.69 -8.98 16.76
N TYR A 168 -2.21 -9.40 15.61
CA TYR A 168 -1.39 -9.72 14.44
C TYR A 168 -0.82 -8.46 13.77
N VAL A 169 -1.57 -7.36 13.75
CA VAL A 169 -1.06 -6.03 13.35
C VAL A 169 0.11 -5.65 14.24
N GLN A 170 -0.05 -5.68 15.57
CA GLN A 170 1.00 -5.38 16.54
C GLN A 170 2.26 -6.24 16.35
N THR A 171 2.06 -7.54 16.10
CA THR A 171 3.16 -8.47 15.82
C THR A 171 3.90 -8.10 14.55
N GLY A 172 3.17 -7.73 13.49
CA GLY A 172 3.75 -7.30 12.22
C GLY A 172 4.49 -5.96 12.32
N LEU A 173 3.95 -4.98 13.03
CA LEU A 173 4.62 -3.71 13.35
C LEU A 173 5.97 -3.95 14.02
N SER A 174 5.97 -4.73 15.11
CA SER A 174 7.18 -5.11 15.85
C SER A 174 8.18 -5.88 14.98
N CYS A 175 7.68 -6.70 14.06
CA CYS A 175 8.50 -7.50 13.15
C CYS A 175 9.23 -6.62 12.13
N PHE A 176 8.54 -5.63 11.55
CA PHE A 176 9.15 -4.64 10.68
C PHE A 176 10.13 -3.74 11.44
N GLU A 177 9.76 -3.22 12.61
CA GLU A 177 10.66 -2.44 13.46
C GLU A 177 11.97 -3.21 13.73
N LYS A 178 11.86 -4.49 14.08
CA LYS A 178 13.01 -5.37 14.32
C LYS A 178 13.88 -5.55 13.07
N ALA A 179 13.29 -5.67 11.88
CA ALA A 179 14.06 -5.79 10.64
C ALA A 179 14.95 -4.57 10.41
N PHE A 180 14.45 -3.37 10.70
CA PHE A 180 15.19 -2.12 10.57
C PHE A 180 16.20 -1.91 11.72
N ARG A 181 15.88 -2.34 12.96
CA ARG A 181 16.80 -2.28 14.11
C ARG A 181 18.03 -3.17 13.96
N LEU A 182 17.88 -4.38 13.41
CA LEU A 182 18.94 -5.39 13.38
C LEU A 182 20.11 -5.06 12.43
N GLN A 183 20.01 -4.02 11.61
CA GLN A 183 21.07 -3.60 10.67
C GLN A 183 21.93 -2.44 11.19
N GLY A 184 21.77 -2.05 12.46
CA GLY A 184 22.47 -0.90 13.03
C GLY A 184 22.08 0.42 12.35
N CYS A 185 20.86 0.48 11.81
CA CYS A 185 20.32 1.68 11.20
C CYS A 185 19.91 2.71 12.25
N PRO A 186 19.86 4.01 11.88
CA PRO A 186 19.33 5.07 12.74
C PRO A 186 17.90 4.78 13.23
N GLU A 187 17.53 5.36 14.37
CA GLU A 187 16.26 5.09 15.05
C GLU A 187 15.05 5.48 14.17
N GLU A 188 15.18 6.52 13.34
CA GLU A 188 14.13 6.99 12.44
C GLU A 188 13.74 5.90 11.41
N LEU A 189 14.68 5.02 11.06
CA LEU A 189 14.42 3.90 10.16
C LEU A 189 13.60 2.79 10.84
N LYS A 190 13.60 2.69 12.17
CA LYS A 190 12.67 1.80 12.88
C LYS A 190 11.24 2.30 12.75
N TYR A 191 11.03 3.60 12.95
CA TYR A 191 9.73 4.25 12.73
C TYR A 191 9.27 4.04 11.28
N TYR A 192 10.15 4.25 10.29
CA TYR A 192 9.85 4.00 8.88
C TYR A 192 9.40 2.56 8.61
N GLY A 193 10.09 1.57 9.18
CA GLY A 193 9.72 0.16 9.05
C GLY A 193 8.35 -0.12 9.66
N CYS A 194 8.14 0.30 10.92
CA CYS A 194 6.87 0.14 11.61
C CYS A 194 5.71 0.79 10.84
N GLU A 195 5.87 2.05 10.43
CA GLU A 195 4.81 2.81 9.77
C GLU A 195 4.52 2.26 8.38
N SER A 196 5.53 1.76 7.66
CA SER A 196 5.31 1.02 6.41
C SER A 196 4.35 -0.16 6.60
N PHE A 197 4.50 -0.92 7.69
CA PHE A 197 3.61 -2.04 7.99
C PHE A 197 2.24 -1.58 8.50
N ARG A 198 2.18 -0.51 9.30
CA ARG A 198 0.91 0.06 9.75
C ARG A 198 0.02 0.41 8.58
N GLN A 199 0.60 1.09 7.59
CA GLN A 199 -0.05 1.49 6.35
C GLN A 199 -0.38 0.28 5.48
N TYR A 200 0.48 -0.75 5.44
CA TYR A 200 0.16 -2.03 4.80
C TYR A 200 -1.14 -2.65 5.36
N SER A 201 -1.31 -2.70 6.69
CA SER A 201 -2.50 -3.30 7.32
C SER A 201 -3.75 -2.42 7.35
N ALA A 202 -3.58 -1.10 7.27
CA ALA A 202 -4.66 -0.13 7.47
C ALA A 202 -5.90 -0.32 6.57
N PRO A 203 -5.79 -0.70 5.28
CA PRO A 203 -6.96 -0.79 4.40
C PRO A 203 -8.03 -1.79 4.87
N GLN A 204 -7.66 -2.82 5.66
CA GLN A 204 -8.61 -3.77 6.25
C GLN A 204 -8.74 -3.59 7.77
N PHE A 205 -7.70 -3.12 8.44
CA PHE A 205 -7.59 -3.15 9.89
C PHE A 205 -7.36 -1.75 10.50
N SER A 206 -7.95 -0.71 9.91
CA SER A 206 -7.84 0.68 10.39
C SER A 206 -8.42 0.93 11.79
N ILE A 207 -9.20 -0.01 12.33
CA ILE A 207 -9.74 0.05 13.71
C ILE A 207 -8.70 -0.33 14.78
N CYS A 208 -7.58 -0.90 14.36
CA CYS A 208 -6.50 -1.27 15.25
C CYS A 208 -5.72 0.02 15.61
N ASP A 209 -5.68 0.37 16.90
CA ASP A 209 -5.16 1.64 17.45
C ASP A 209 -3.64 1.64 17.68
N GLU A 210 -2.93 0.62 17.19
CA GLU A 210 -1.49 0.49 17.35
C GLU A 210 -0.75 1.60 16.59
N THR A 211 0.21 2.21 17.27
CA THR A 211 1.01 3.33 16.75
C THR A 211 2.48 2.96 16.70
N CYS A 212 3.21 3.66 15.83
CA CYS A 212 4.66 3.54 15.73
C CYS A 212 5.32 4.62 16.57
N GLU A 213 6.21 4.21 17.47
CA GLU A 213 6.98 5.11 18.31
C GLU A 213 8.21 5.63 17.57
N ILE A 214 8.62 6.86 17.90
CA ILE A 214 9.85 7.52 17.41
C ILE A 214 10.96 7.32 18.44
#